data_AF-A0A7M7G5K3-F1
#
_entry.id   AF-A0A7M7G5K3-F1
#
_cell.length_a   1.000
_cell.length_b   1.000
_cell.length_c   1.000
_cell.angle_alpha   90.00
_cell.angle_beta   90.00
_cell.angle_gamma   90.00
#
_symmetry.space_group_name_H-M   'P 1'
#
loop_
_entity.id
_entity.type
_entity.pdbx_description
1 polymer ?
#
loop_
_entity_poly.entity_id
_entity_poly.type
_entity_poly.pdbx_seq_one_letter_code
_entity_poly.pdbx_strand_id
1 'polypeptide(L)'
;MTYIIPELLFAFALLDTGALLFLLVYFVITLSDLECDYLNAQQCCSRLNAWVIPKMLAHTILLILLLINAQWILSLVNAPMTMWLLYEIFTTPRGNMGVYDPTEIHNRGQLKRHMRDCMIYLGYYLVFFFIYLYCLIVSLLKGDPINRHEDDNVEF
;
A
#
# COMPACT_ATOMS: atom_id res chain seq x y z
N MET A 1 -24.54 12.52 12.67
CA MET A 1 -23.20 12.12 13.12
C MET A 1 -22.31 12.15 11.89
N THR A 2 -21.32 13.02 11.87
CA THR A 2 -20.62 13.50 10.67
C THR A 2 -19.74 12.40 10.08
N TYR A 3 -20.30 11.58 9.18
CA TYR A 3 -19.52 10.66 8.35
C TYR A 3 -18.72 11.51 7.38
N ILE A 4 -17.40 11.34 7.41
CA ILE A 4 -16.46 12.00 6.52
C ILE A 4 -16.96 11.82 5.09
N ILE A 5 -16.94 12.92 4.33
CA ILE A 5 -17.23 13.01 2.90
C ILE A 5 -16.57 11.81 2.19
N PRO A 6 -17.34 10.77 1.80
CA PRO A 6 -16.78 9.50 1.34
C PRO A 6 -15.90 9.67 0.10
N GLU A 7 -16.26 10.61 -0.77
CA GLU A 7 -15.50 11.00 -1.94
C GLU A 7 -14.10 11.54 -1.59
N LEU A 8 -13.95 12.32 -0.51
CA LEU A 8 -12.64 12.81 -0.07
C LEU A 8 -11.77 11.67 0.49
N LEU A 9 -12.38 10.72 1.20
CA LEU A 9 -11.67 9.54 1.70
C LEU A 9 -11.15 8.67 0.56
N PHE A 10 -12.00 8.36 -0.43
CA PHE A 10 -11.58 7.54 -1.56
C PHE A 10 -10.57 8.28 -2.45
N ALA A 11 -10.68 9.60 -2.58
CA ALA A 11 -9.68 10.41 -3.28
C ALA A 11 -8.33 10.41 -2.55
N PHE A 12 -8.33 10.55 -1.22
CA PHE A 12 -7.11 10.43 -0.40
C PHE A 12 -6.52 9.02 -0.49
N ALA A 13 -7.33 7.97 -0.42
CA ALA A 13 -6.88 6.59 -0.55
C ALA A 13 -6.27 6.30 -1.93
N LEU A 14 -6.85 6.87 -2.99
CA LEU A 14 -6.31 6.76 -4.35
C LEU A 14 -4.95 7.48 -4.48
N LEU A 15 -4.83 8.68 -3.90
CA LEU A 15 -3.58 9.43 -3.91
C LEU A 15 -2.49 8.70 -3.13
N ASP A 16 -2.81 8.22 -1.92
CA ASP A 16 -1.88 7.47 -1.07
C ASP A 16 -1.41 6.18 -1.74
N THR A 17 -2.34 5.38 -2.29
CA THR A 17 -1.97 4.17 -3.04
C THR A 17 -1.15 4.47 -4.30
N GLY A 18 -1.44 5.55 -5.01
CA GLY A 18 -0.62 6.02 -6.13
C GLY A 18 0.80 6.40 -5.70
N ALA A 19 0.94 7.10 -4.58
CA ALA A 19 2.25 7.44 -4.01
C ALA A 19 3.02 6.17 -3.57
N LEU A 20 2.34 5.20 -2.96
CA LEU A 20 2.92 3.92 -2.56
C LEU A 20 3.36 3.06 -3.76
N LEU A 21 2.61 3.11 -4.87
CA LEU A 21 3.00 2.46 -6.12
C LEU A 21 4.28 3.06 -6.69
N PHE A 22 4.37 4.39 -6.75
CA PHE A 22 5.58 5.07 -7.22
C PHE A 22 6.78 4.74 -6.32
N LEU A 23 6.57 4.72 -5.01
CA LEU A 23 7.58 4.31 -4.05
C LEU A 23 8.01 2.85 -4.29
N LEU A 24 7.08 1.92 -4.51
CA LEU A 24 7.41 0.52 -4.80
C LEU A 24 8.23 0.35 -6.09
N VAL A 25 7.91 1.11 -7.13
CA VAL A 25 8.73 1.15 -8.35
C VAL A 25 10.13 1.64 -8.04
N TYR A 26 10.28 2.69 -7.22
CA TYR A 26 11.60 3.14 -6.76
C TYR A 26 12.38 2.04 -6.00
N PHE A 27 11.72 1.25 -5.15
CA PHE A 27 12.34 0.11 -4.47
C PHE A 27 12.80 -0.96 -5.46
N VAL A 28 11.97 -1.32 -6.44
CA VAL A 28 12.31 -2.31 -7.47
C VAL A 28 13.52 -1.85 -8.29
N ILE A 29 13.55 -0.59 -8.72
CA ILE A 29 14.67 -0.03 -9.49
C ILE A 29 15.95 -0.06 -8.64
N THR A 30 15.89 0.42 -7.39
CA THR A 30 17.07 0.48 -6.52
C THR A 30 17.62 -0.93 -6.18
N LEU A 31 16.74 -1.91 -6.03
CA LEU A 31 17.13 -3.31 -5.85
C LEU A 31 17.70 -3.93 -7.13
N SER A 32 17.18 -3.57 -8.31
CA SER A 32 17.72 -4.00 -9.60
C SER A 32 19.10 -3.37 -9.87
N ASP A 33 19.31 -2.11 -9.48
CA ASP A 33 20.63 -1.46 -9.56
C ASP A 33 21.63 -2.16 -8.64
N LEU A 34 21.19 -2.65 -7.48
CA LEU A 34 22.01 -3.48 -6.60
C LEU A 34 22.29 -4.88 -7.19
N GLU A 35 21.32 -5.53 -7.85
CA GLU A 35 21.50 -6.83 -8.50
C GLU A 35 22.53 -6.77 -9.65
N CYS A 36 22.55 -5.65 -10.37
CA CYS A 36 23.50 -5.38 -11.46
C CYS A 36 24.87 -4.84 -10.98
N ASP A 37 25.14 -4.84 -9.67
CA ASP A 37 26.36 -4.28 -9.05
C ASP A 37 26.62 -2.79 -9.38
N TYR A 38 25.59 -2.01 -9.72
CA TYR A 38 25.71 -0.57 -9.98
C TYR A 38 25.79 0.27 -8.70
N LEU A 39 25.28 -0.25 -7.57
CA LEU A 39 25.13 0.49 -6.32
C LEU A 39 25.69 -0.30 -5.13
N ASN A 40 26.35 0.37 -4.19
CA ASN A 40 26.86 -0.29 -2.99
C ASN A 40 25.70 -0.71 -2.04
N ALA A 41 25.77 -1.92 -1.48
CA ALA A 41 24.74 -2.48 -0.58
C ALA A 41 24.42 -1.54 0.60
N GLN A 42 25.43 -0.88 1.17
CA GLN A 42 25.24 0.04 2.30
C GLN A 42 24.46 1.31 1.90
N GLN A 43 24.72 1.85 0.69
CA GLN A 43 23.99 3.01 0.17
C GLN A 43 22.57 2.64 -0.24
N CYS A 44 22.35 1.45 -0.78
CA CYS A 44 21.03 0.91 -1.08
C CYS A 44 20.20 0.75 0.20
N CYS A 45 20.74 0.08 1.22
CA CYS A 45 20.04 -0.17 2.48
C CYS A 45 19.68 1.13 3.22
N SER A 46 20.57 2.14 3.26
CA SER A 46 20.24 3.41 3.92
C SER A 46 19.12 4.17 3.21
N ARG A 47 19.10 4.16 1.87
CA ARG A 47 18.03 4.76 1.07
C ARG A 47 16.71 4.02 1.27
N LEU A 48 16.71 2.69 1.14
CA LEU A 48 15.49 1.88 1.31
C LEU A 48 14.93 2.01 2.72
N ASN A 49 15.76 1.88 3.75
CA ASN A 49 15.32 1.93 5.14
C ASN A 49 14.68 3.27 5.52
N ALA A 50 15.16 4.38 4.95
CA ALA A 50 14.55 5.70 5.15
C ALA A 50 13.10 5.76 4.62
N TRP A 51 12.77 4.98 3.58
CA TRP A 51 11.44 4.93 2.97
C TRP A 51 10.55 3.80 3.50
N VAL A 52 11.11 2.82 4.20
CA VAL A 52 10.34 1.73 4.84
C VAL A 52 9.35 2.30 5.86
N ILE A 53 9.79 3.18 6.76
CA ILE A 53 8.92 3.76 7.80
C ILE A 53 7.78 4.59 7.18
N PRO A 54 8.03 5.53 6.24
CA PRO A 54 6.96 6.24 5.53
C PRO A 54 5.95 5.31 4.85
N LYS A 55 6.42 4.27 4.15
CA LYS A 55 5.55 3.27 3.50
C LYS A 55 4.61 2.60 4.49
N MET A 56 5.15 2.14 5.61
CA MET A 56 4.40 1.49 6.69
C MET A 56 3.33 2.41 7.27
N LEU A 57 3.73 3.65 7.56
CA LEU A 57 2.86 4.65 8.16
C LEU A 57 1.71 5.00 7.23
N ALA A 58 1.99 5.24 5.95
CA ALA A 58 0.98 5.53 4.92
C ALA A 58 -0.08 4.42 4.83
N HIS A 59 0.35 3.16 4.69
CA HIS A 59 -0.58 2.03 4.62
C HIS A 59 -1.41 1.85 5.90
N THR A 60 -0.79 2.01 7.07
CA THR A 60 -1.48 1.85 8.36
C THR A 60 -2.50 2.98 8.59
N ILE A 61 -2.16 4.21 8.22
CA ILE A 61 -3.08 5.36 8.28
C ILE A 61 -4.30 5.08 7.39
N LEU A 62 -4.07 4.62 6.14
CA LEU A 62 -5.15 4.31 5.21
C LEU A 62 -6.09 3.22 5.76
N LEU A 63 -5.54 2.17 6.38
CA LEU A 63 -6.33 1.12 7.04
C LEU A 63 -7.19 1.67 8.20
N ILE A 64 -6.63 2.54 9.04
CA ILE A 64 -7.34 3.16 10.16
C ILE A 64 -8.46 4.07 9.64
N LEU A 65 -8.21 4.86 8.59
CA LEU A 65 -9.23 5.70 7.96
C LEU A 65 -10.39 4.87 7.40
N LEU A 66 -10.10 3.74 6.74
CA LEU A 66 -11.12 2.81 6.25
C LEU A 66 -11.96 2.20 7.38
N LEU A 67 -11.32 1.88 8.51
CA LEU A 67 -11.99 1.31 9.68
C LEU A 67 -12.93 2.32 10.35
N ILE A 68 -12.51 3.58 10.49
CA ILE A 68 -13.34 4.67 11.03
C ILE A 68 -14.58 4.91 10.15
N ASN A 69 -14.47 4.70 8.84
CA ASN A 69 -15.56 4.87 7.88
C ASN A 69 -16.42 3.61 7.68
N ALA A 70 -16.26 2.61 8.57
CA ALA A 70 -17.03 1.36 8.58
C ALA A 70 -17.00 0.58 7.25
N GLN A 71 -15.93 0.71 6.47
CA GLN A 71 -15.74 -0.05 5.22
C GLN A 71 -15.15 -1.44 5.54
N TRP A 72 -15.96 -2.28 6.18
CA TRP A 72 -15.54 -3.60 6.68
C TRP A 72 -14.97 -4.51 5.59
N ILE A 73 -15.56 -4.51 4.40
CA ILE A 73 -15.12 -5.34 3.28
C ILE A 73 -13.70 -4.93 2.84
N LEU A 74 -13.48 -3.63 2.60
CA LEU A 74 -12.17 -3.14 2.16
C LEU A 74 -11.11 -3.31 3.25
N SER A 75 -11.47 -3.14 4.52
CA SER A 75 -10.57 -3.41 5.65
C SER A 75 -10.18 -4.90 5.71
N LEU A 76 -11.13 -5.82 5.48
CA LEU A 76 -10.88 -7.26 5.50
C LEU A 76 -9.96 -7.70 4.37
N VAL A 77 -10.12 -7.17 3.15
CA VAL A 77 -9.21 -7.47 2.04
C VAL A 77 -7.80 -6.87 2.27
N ASN A 78 -7.69 -5.76 3.04
CA ASN A 78 -6.39 -5.21 3.46
C ASN A 78 -5.75 -5.90 4.68
N ALA A 79 -6.51 -6.68 5.45
CA ALA A 79 -6.03 -7.41 6.61
C ALA A 79 -4.88 -8.40 6.30
N PRO A 80 -4.93 -9.27 5.26
CA PRO A 80 -3.82 -10.19 4.98
C PRO A 80 -2.52 -9.46 4.65
N MET A 81 -2.61 -8.35 3.92
CA MET A 81 -1.46 -7.52 3.59
C MET A 81 -0.85 -6.86 4.83
N THR A 82 -1.70 -6.26 5.68
CA THR A 82 -1.25 -5.65 6.94
C THR A 82 -0.65 -6.69 7.88
N MET A 83 -1.25 -7.89 7.95
CA MET A 83 -0.72 -8.99 8.76
C MET A 83 0.63 -9.46 8.26
N TRP A 84 0.83 -9.58 6.94
CA TRP A 84 2.12 -9.92 6.36
C TRP A 84 3.18 -8.88 6.70
N LEU A 85 2.83 -7.60 6.57
CA LEU A 85 3.69 -6.47 6.85
C LEU A 85 4.10 -6.41 8.35
N LEU A 86 3.16 -6.71 9.25
CA LEU A 86 3.42 -6.83 10.69
C LEU A 86 4.31 -8.05 10.99
N TYR A 87 4.02 -9.20 10.37
CA TYR A 87 4.82 -10.41 10.53
C TYR A 87 6.28 -10.19 10.10
N GLU A 88 6.49 -9.46 9.00
CA GLU A 88 7.82 -9.06 8.53
C GLU A 88 8.55 -8.26 9.61
N ILE A 89 7.92 -7.24 10.20
CA ILE A 89 8.50 -6.44 11.30
C ILE A 89 8.81 -7.27 12.54
N PHE A 90 7.91 -8.16 12.96
CA PHE A 90 8.12 -8.97 14.16
C PHE A 90 9.21 -10.03 13.98
N THR A 91 9.38 -10.52 12.76
CA THR A 91 10.36 -11.56 12.43
C THR A 91 11.75 -10.97 12.19
N THR A 92 11.86 -9.68 11.81
CA THR A 92 13.15 -9.00 11.69
C THR A 92 13.82 -8.82 13.07
N PRO A 93 15.02 -9.40 13.32
CA PRO A 93 15.72 -9.23 14.58
C PRO A 93 16.09 -7.77 14.85
N ARG A 94 15.83 -7.28 16.08
CA ARG A 94 16.10 -5.88 16.48
C ARG A 94 17.58 -5.46 16.51
N GLY A 95 18.51 -6.37 16.19
CA GLY A 95 19.95 -6.09 16.08
C GLY A 95 20.43 -5.72 14.67
N ASN A 96 19.55 -5.75 13.67
CA ASN A 96 19.87 -5.40 12.28
C ASN A 96 19.82 -3.88 12.07
N MET A 97 20.57 -3.33 11.09
CA MET A 97 20.54 -1.88 10.78
C MET A 97 19.24 -1.38 10.11
N GLY A 98 18.18 -2.21 10.10
CA GLY A 98 16.88 -1.94 9.49
C GLY A 98 16.22 -3.22 8.97
N VAL A 99 15.13 -3.07 8.22
CA VAL A 99 14.52 -4.20 7.47
C VAL A 99 15.47 -4.71 6.37
N TYR A 100 16.31 -3.83 5.85
CA TYR A 100 17.36 -4.15 4.89
C TYR A 100 18.73 -3.99 5.55
N ASP A 101 19.48 -5.09 5.65
CA ASP A 101 20.84 -5.10 6.18
C ASP A 101 21.86 -5.41 5.08
N PRO A 102 22.96 -4.62 4.97
CA PRO A 102 23.97 -4.80 3.94
C PRO A 102 24.67 -6.15 3.99
N THR A 103 24.75 -6.81 5.15
CA THR A 103 25.40 -8.12 5.26
C THR A 103 24.52 -9.26 4.75
N GLU A 104 23.19 -9.14 4.91
CA GLU A 104 22.23 -10.12 4.43
C GLU A 104 21.89 -9.94 2.93
N ILE A 105 21.89 -8.70 2.43
CA ILE A 105 21.45 -8.42 1.05
C ILE A 105 22.45 -8.83 -0.04
N HIS A 106 23.73 -8.99 0.31
CA HIS A 106 24.73 -9.50 -0.62
C HIS A 106 24.54 -10.99 -0.93
N ASN A 107 23.80 -11.72 -0.09
CA ASN A 107 23.41 -13.07 -0.41
C ASN A 107 22.33 -13.04 -1.52
N ARG A 108 22.70 -13.52 -2.72
CA ARG A 108 21.82 -13.56 -3.91
C ARG A 108 20.45 -14.20 -3.64
N GLY A 109 20.36 -15.12 -2.68
CA GLY A 109 19.08 -15.71 -2.26
C GLY A 109 18.12 -14.72 -1.59
N GLN A 110 18.63 -13.87 -0.70
CA GLN A 110 17.80 -12.88 0.03
C GLN A 110 17.43 -11.70 -0.87
N LEU A 111 18.33 -11.23 -1.74
CA LEU A 111 18.02 -10.17 -2.70
C LEU A 111 16.83 -10.55 -3.61
N LYS A 112 16.83 -11.77 -4.16
CA LYS A 112 15.72 -12.28 -4.97
C LYS A 112 14.42 -12.41 -4.18
N ARG A 113 14.51 -12.76 -2.88
CA ARG A 113 13.34 -12.80 -1.99
C ARG A 113 12.75 -11.40 -1.80
N HIS A 114 13.57 -10.41 -1.47
CA HIS A 114 13.12 -9.02 -1.30
C HIS A 114 12.56 -8.40 -2.58
N MET A 115 13.16 -8.69 -3.76
CA MET A 115 12.59 -8.26 -5.04
C MET A 115 11.24 -8.93 -5.30
N ARG A 116 11.11 -10.24 -5.05
CA ARG A 116 9.84 -10.95 -5.20
C ARG A 116 8.77 -10.38 -4.28
N ASP A 117 9.10 -10.10 -3.03
CA ASP A 117 8.17 -9.54 -2.06
C ASP A 117 7.75 -8.11 -2.48
N CYS A 118 8.68 -7.29 -3.00
CA CYS A 118 8.35 -5.99 -3.62
C CYS A 118 7.43 -6.12 -4.83
N MET A 119 7.63 -7.12 -5.69
CA MET A 119 6.77 -7.38 -6.85
C MET A 119 5.36 -7.81 -6.45
N ILE A 120 5.23 -8.64 -5.41
CA ILE A 120 3.93 -9.03 -4.85
C ILE A 120 3.21 -7.79 -4.31
N TYR A 121 3.91 -6.96 -3.54
CA TYR A 121 3.36 -5.70 -3.04
C TYR A 121 2.92 -4.79 -4.18
N LEU A 122 3.73 -4.63 -5.22
CA LEU A 122 3.39 -3.81 -6.39
C LEU A 122 2.11 -4.29 -7.07
N GLY A 123 1.98 -5.60 -7.30
CA GLY A 123 0.74 -6.18 -7.85
C GLY A 123 -0.47 -5.95 -6.96
N TYR A 124 -0.31 -6.11 -5.65
CA TYR A 124 -1.37 -5.86 -4.67
C TYR A 124 -1.86 -4.40 -4.72
N TYR A 125 -0.95 -3.43 -4.60
CA TYR A 125 -1.32 -2.01 -4.62
C TYR A 125 -1.91 -1.58 -5.95
N LEU A 126 -1.51 -2.21 -7.06
CA LEU A 126 -2.08 -1.95 -8.38
C LEU A 126 -3.55 -2.37 -8.44
N VAL A 127 -3.88 -3.58 -7.98
CA VAL A 127 -5.27 -4.07 -7.92
C VAL A 127 -6.12 -3.17 -7.02
N PHE A 128 -5.58 -2.81 -5.85
CA PHE A 128 -6.27 -1.91 -4.92
C PHE A 128 -6.48 -0.50 -5.45
N PHE A 129 -5.54 0.01 -6.24
CA PHE A 129 -5.68 1.30 -6.92
C PHE A 129 -6.94 1.32 -7.80
N PHE A 130 -7.17 0.28 -8.60
CA PHE A 130 -8.39 0.17 -9.41
C PHE A 130 -9.66 0.01 -8.57
N ILE A 131 -9.59 -0.72 -7.45
CA ILE A 131 -10.73 -0.86 -6.53
C ILE A 131 -11.08 0.50 -5.90
N TYR A 132 -10.09 1.25 -5.40
CA TYR A 132 -10.33 2.59 -4.83
C TYR A 132 -10.84 3.57 -5.88
N LEU A 133 -10.35 3.47 -7.12
CA LEU A 133 -10.85 4.26 -8.25
C LEU A 133 -12.33 3.96 -8.54
N TYR A 134 -12.72 2.69 -8.55
CA TYR A 134 -14.13 2.30 -8.71
C TYR A 134 -15.00 2.82 -7.57
N CYS A 135 -14.56 2.67 -6.31
CA CYS A 135 -15.28 3.18 -5.14
C CYS A 135 -15.42 4.71 -5.17
N LEU A 136 -14.41 5.43 -5.64
CA LEU A 136 -14.45 6.88 -5.82
C LEU A 136 -15.51 7.27 -6.86
N ILE A 137 -15.51 6.64 -8.03
CA ILE A 137 -16.49 6.93 -9.10
C ILE A 137 -17.92 6.68 -8.62
N VAL A 138 -18.18 5.54 -7.97
CA VAL A 138 -19.51 5.23 -7.43
C VAL A 138 -19.95 6.25 -6.36
N SER A 139 -19.02 6.67 -5.51
CA SER A 139 -19.30 7.69 -4.48
C SER A 139 -19.62 9.05 -5.09
N LEU A 140 -18.91 9.44 -6.14
CA LEU A 140 -19.19 10.68 -6.89
C LEU A 140 -20.54 10.62 -7.61
N LEU A 141 -20.85 9.51 -8.29
CA LEU A 141 -22.13 9.32 -8.98
C LEU A 141 -23.33 9.34 -8.02
N LYS A 142 -23.16 8.83 -6.80
CA LYS A 142 -24.21 8.89 -5.77
C LYS A 142 -24.40 10.29 -5.20
N GLY A 143 -23.40 11.17 -5.32
CA GLY A 143 -23.48 12.58 -4.97
C GLY A 143 -24.22 13.44 -6.00
N ASP A 144 -24.38 12.96 -7.24
CA ASP A 144 -25.12 13.66 -8.29
C ASP A 144 -26.65 13.42 -8.16
N PRO A 145 -27.48 14.46 -8.06
CA PRO A 145 -28.92 14.33 -7.83
C PRO A 145 -29.73 13.76 -9.02
N ILE A 146 -29.09 13.35 -10.12
CA ILE A 146 -29.77 13.02 -11.38
C ILE A 146 -30.42 11.63 -11.38
N ASN A 147 -30.02 10.71 -10.50
CA ASN A 147 -30.57 9.34 -10.43
C ASN A 147 -31.60 9.11 -9.31
N ARG A 148 -32.08 10.17 -8.64
CA ARG A 148 -33.06 10.03 -7.54
C ARG A 148 -34.43 9.48 -7.98
N HIS A 149 -34.70 9.38 -9.28
CA HIS A 149 -36.01 9.01 -9.79
C HIS A 149 -36.24 7.51 -10.06
N GLU A 150 -35.23 6.64 -9.94
CA GLU A 150 -35.41 5.20 -10.19
C GLU A 150 -35.57 4.36 -8.90
N ASP A 151 -35.08 4.83 -7.76
CA ASP A 151 -35.12 4.07 -6.50
C ASP A 151 -36.47 4.16 -5.75
N ASP A 152 -37.36 5.11 -6.11
CA ASP A 152 -38.69 5.27 -5.51
C ASP A 152 -39.77 4.34 -6.13
N ASN A 153 -39.42 3.52 -7.13
CA ASN A 153 -40.39 2.70 -7.89
C ASN A 153 -40.28 1.18 -7.69
N VAL A 154 -39.57 0.73 -6.66
CA VAL A 154 -39.45 -0.72 -6.35
C VAL A 154 -39.88 -1.04 -4.92
N GLU A 155 -41.06 -0.55 -4.54
CA GLU A 155 -41.90 -1.19 -3.52
C GLU A 155 -43.03 -1.94 -4.23
N PHE A 156 -42.91 -3.27 -4.33
CA PHE A 156 -44.00 -4.26 -4.26
C PHE A 156 -43.42 -5.62 -3.87
#